data_AF-A0AAJ7NAG3-F1
#
_entry.id   AF-A0AAJ7NAG3-F1
#
_cell.length_a   1.000
_cell.length_b   1.000
_cell.length_c   1.000
_cell.angle_alpha   90.00
_cell.angle_beta   90.00
_cell.angle_gamma   90.00
#
_symmetry.space_group_name_H-M   'P 1'
#
loop_
_entity.id
_entity.type
_entity.pdbx_description
1 polymer ?
#
loop_
_entity_poly.entity_id
_entity_poly.type
_entity_poly.pdbx_seq_one_letter_code
_entity_poly.pdbx_strand_id
1 'polypeptide(L)'
;MILLRLMYRYIANTTCSELEAVRLHLKMALVHRVNTNYSSLLSTFYSKYAVNVRRFKTQQNLKIYAKSQDETKHQEYKTFEQMITFRQEQAGRSVLVRIHSSECVRELEKFCQRYTKIVKILPYTTMNDQNFVLMELESKKQVELLREIAKYKPLEDCIRLVTPIFFYSLRETSHVDKRKSHSLSQSCPYSRFKVPSSKEIRETLQQKESVSDQMMSLYSLLKFTDLNVRLRFYTADQMSYFLSRLFSNLSVIPFGSSVNGFGQMGCDLDLLCKVNSFNHVKNPEDMSRKFLYLAPPMFVTERTDQKEFLEAVATLMKMCIPGIAGIKKILEARVPIIKFYNIFTNMQCDLSSTNMIALHMSELLYLYAELDWRVKPLVCTIRKWARNATLTKENPGHWITNFSLTLLVIFYLQTRSILPSLTGMKYYVDLQHKNNKTLINAVPWQLKWKETMKHKNNENLYNLLYGFFEYYSIFDFKRQAICVREARLKQKRDNSPLYIYNPFDLTLNVSKNVTVLELSRIIDQFRNALHVLLESQERDTIMKLIDVQQTTRERNVYVSQKINVSDKKSDHTIEQSARKEDEVLKDSEVIDEELITNECDTEETKKMEESIIK
;
A
#
# COMPACT_ATOMS: atom_id res chain seq x y z
N MET A 1 -45.75 -32.58 2.92
CA MET A 1 -46.54 -33.84 2.84
C MET A 1 -46.12 -34.76 1.69
N ILE A 2 -45.82 -34.27 0.49
CA ILE A 2 -45.40 -35.11 -0.66
C ILE A 2 -44.04 -35.81 -0.38
N LEU A 3 -43.08 -35.11 0.22
CA LEU A 3 -41.80 -35.68 0.69
C LEU A 3 -41.96 -36.79 1.74
N LEU A 4 -42.95 -36.66 2.62
CA LEU A 4 -43.28 -37.68 3.63
C LEU A 4 -43.88 -38.94 2.99
N ARG A 5 -44.71 -38.79 1.94
CA ARG A 5 -45.25 -39.93 1.18
C ARG A 5 -44.20 -40.63 0.32
N LEU A 6 -43.22 -39.89 -0.23
CA LEU A 6 -42.08 -40.47 -0.94
C LEU A 6 -41.13 -41.22 -0.01
N MET A 7 -40.85 -40.68 1.18
CA MET A 7 -40.09 -41.40 2.22
C MET A 7 -40.79 -42.68 2.66
N TYR A 8 -42.11 -42.64 2.84
CA TYR A 8 -42.87 -43.82 3.28
C TYR A 8 -42.87 -44.95 2.23
N ARG A 9 -42.94 -44.60 0.93
CA ARG A 9 -42.79 -45.58 -0.17
C ARG A 9 -41.37 -46.11 -0.31
N TYR A 10 -40.36 -45.29 -0.04
CA TYR A 10 -38.96 -45.72 -0.07
C TYR A 10 -38.63 -46.70 1.06
N ILE A 11 -39.16 -46.45 2.26
CA ILE A 11 -38.99 -47.32 3.45
C ILE A 11 -39.74 -48.65 3.29
N ALA A 12 -40.88 -48.66 2.56
CA ALA A 12 -41.65 -49.88 2.31
C ALA A 12 -40.98 -50.86 1.33
N ASN A 13 -40.04 -50.39 0.49
CA ASN A 13 -39.41 -51.18 -0.58
C ASN A 13 -37.91 -51.46 -0.37
N THR A 14 -37.32 -51.05 0.76
CA THR A 14 -35.89 -51.28 1.03
C THR A 14 -35.72 -52.45 1.99
N THR A 15 -34.80 -53.36 1.65
CA THR A 15 -34.48 -54.52 2.49
C THR A 15 -33.78 -54.06 3.79
N CYS A 16 -33.91 -54.86 4.85
CA CYS A 16 -33.48 -54.51 6.21
C CYS A 16 -32.00 -54.04 6.30
N SER A 17 -31.11 -54.52 5.42
CA SER A 17 -29.70 -54.13 5.39
C SER A 17 -29.43 -52.74 4.82
N GLU A 18 -30.25 -52.24 3.88
CA GLU A 18 -30.06 -50.91 3.28
C GLU A 18 -30.55 -49.78 4.20
N LEU A 19 -31.58 -50.06 5.00
CA LEU A 19 -32.07 -49.15 6.05
C LEU A 19 -31.06 -48.98 7.18
N GLU A 20 -30.30 -50.01 7.54
CA GLU A 20 -29.21 -49.90 8.51
C GLU A 20 -28.04 -49.07 7.99
N ALA A 21 -27.65 -49.24 6.71
CA ALA A 21 -26.58 -48.47 6.09
C ALA A 21 -26.91 -46.96 6.02
N VAL A 22 -28.14 -46.60 5.64
CA VAL A 22 -28.61 -45.21 5.61
C VAL A 22 -28.72 -44.61 7.03
N ARG A 23 -29.14 -45.41 8.02
CA ARG A 23 -29.22 -44.99 9.43
C ARG A 23 -27.83 -44.79 10.04
N LEU A 24 -26.84 -45.60 9.64
CA LEU A 24 -25.44 -45.45 10.06
C LEU A 24 -24.82 -44.19 9.42
N HIS A 25 -25.06 -43.95 8.13
CA HIS A 25 -24.59 -42.75 7.42
C HIS A 25 -25.21 -41.46 7.98
N LEU A 26 -26.50 -41.45 8.29
CA LEU A 26 -27.16 -40.31 8.93
C LEU A 26 -26.66 -40.10 10.36
N LYS A 27 -26.44 -41.16 11.15
CA LYS A 27 -25.82 -41.05 12.47
C LYS A 27 -24.40 -40.51 12.38
N MET A 28 -23.59 -40.98 11.43
CA MET A 28 -22.23 -40.47 11.21
C MET A 28 -22.22 -39.01 10.73
N ALA A 29 -23.12 -38.61 9.84
CA ALA A 29 -23.25 -37.23 9.39
C ALA A 29 -23.76 -36.30 10.51
N LEU A 30 -24.66 -36.79 11.37
CA LEU A 30 -25.13 -36.05 12.54
C LEU A 30 -24.02 -35.93 13.60
N VAL A 31 -23.29 -37.01 13.87
CA VAL A 31 -22.14 -37.03 14.79
C VAL A 31 -21.01 -36.13 14.25
N HIS A 32 -20.76 -36.12 12.94
CA HIS A 32 -19.79 -35.21 12.32
C HIS A 32 -20.23 -33.74 12.41
N ARG A 33 -21.52 -33.42 12.17
CA ARG A 33 -22.05 -32.06 12.34
C ARG A 33 -22.05 -31.59 13.79
N VAL A 34 -22.39 -32.48 14.72
CA VAL A 34 -22.36 -32.21 16.15
C VAL A 34 -20.90 -32.02 16.58
N ASN A 35 -19.96 -32.88 16.19
CA ASN A 35 -18.54 -32.71 16.51
C ASN A 35 -17.92 -31.44 15.93
N THR A 36 -18.24 -31.04 14.69
CA THR A 36 -17.67 -29.79 14.12
C THR A 36 -18.17 -28.52 14.81
N ASN A 37 -19.43 -28.51 15.28
CA ASN A 37 -19.99 -27.35 15.99
C ASN A 37 -19.66 -27.37 17.49
N TYR A 38 -19.58 -28.54 18.12
CA TYR A 38 -19.22 -28.69 19.53
C TYR A 38 -17.71 -28.51 19.74
N SER A 39 -16.85 -28.94 18.82
CA SER A 39 -15.40 -28.72 18.90
C SER A 39 -15.05 -27.23 18.83
N SER A 40 -15.74 -26.44 17.98
CA SER A 40 -15.52 -24.99 17.94
C SER A 40 -16.02 -24.29 19.20
N LEU A 41 -17.17 -24.72 19.75
CA LEU A 41 -17.70 -24.20 21.00
C LEU A 41 -16.81 -24.59 22.19
N LEU A 42 -16.37 -25.85 22.30
CA LEU A 42 -15.43 -26.29 23.35
C LEU A 42 -14.08 -25.59 23.21
N SER A 43 -13.55 -25.39 22.00
CA SER A 43 -12.33 -24.61 21.78
C SER A 43 -12.50 -23.16 22.25
N THR A 44 -13.68 -22.57 22.02
CA THR A 44 -14.00 -21.19 22.44
C THR A 44 -14.20 -21.09 23.95
N PHE A 45 -14.83 -22.08 24.58
CA PHE A 45 -14.98 -22.16 26.05
C PHE A 45 -13.67 -22.48 26.74
N TYR A 46 -12.84 -23.37 26.18
CA TYR A 46 -11.51 -23.69 26.67
C TYR A 46 -10.56 -22.49 26.55
N SER A 47 -10.61 -21.75 25.44
CA SER A 47 -9.90 -20.47 25.28
C SER A 47 -10.37 -19.42 26.29
N LYS A 48 -11.69 -19.28 26.52
CA LYS A 48 -12.22 -18.40 27.59
C LYS A 48 -11.75 -18.81 28.99
N TYR A 49 -11.66 -20.10 29.28
CA TYR A 49 -11.25 -20.60 30.60
C TYR A 49 -9.73 -20.50 30.82
N ALA A 50 -8.92 -20.83 29.81
CA ALA A 50 -7.47 -20.68 29.83
C ALA A 50 -7.03 -19.20 29.96
N VAL A 51 -7.80 -18.28 29.38
CA VAL A 51 -7.60 -16.82 29.51
C VAL A 51 -7.83 -16.34 30.95
N ASN A 52 -8.82 -16.87 31.67
CA ASN A 52 -9.05 -16.50 33.07
C ASN A 52 -7.93 -16.98 34.00
N VAL A 53 -7.26 -18.10 33.69
CA VAL A 53 -6.14 -18.62 34.46
C VAL A 53 -4.83 -17.84 34.18
N ARG A 54 -4.63 -17.34 32.95
CA ARG A 54 -3.45 -16.49 32.62
C ARG A 54 -3.62 -15.01 33.00
N ARG A 55 -4.85 -14.51 33.14
CA ARG A 55 -5.16 -13.13 33.56
C ARG A 55 -4.61 -12.76 34.94
N PHE A 56 -4.32 -13.76 35.79
CA PHE A 56 -3.77 -13.57 37.13
C PHE A 56 -2.24 -13.43 37.21
N LYS A 57 -1.48 -13.64 36.11
CA LYS A 57 0.00 -13.60 36.14
C LYS A 57 0.65 -12.33 35.58
N THR A 58 -0.12 -11.34 35.11
CA THR A 58 0.46 -10.14 34.47
C THR A 58 -0.11 -8.83 35.02
N GLN A 59 -0.38 -8.75 36.32
CA GLN A 59 -0.83 -7.52 36.99
C GLN A 59 0.26 -6.79 37.81
N GLN A 60 1.51 -7.25 37.82
CA GLN A 60 2.55 -6.66 38.69
C GLN A 60 3.57 -5.71 38.04
N ASN A 61 3.59 -5.48 36.72
CA ASN A 61 4.59 -4.60 36.08
C ASN A 61 4.05 -3.24 35.58
N LEU A 62 2.88 -2.81 36.04
CA LEU A 62 2.14 -1.64 35.53
C LEU A 62 2.58 -0.25 36.06
N LYS A 63 3.79 -0.07 36.61
CA LYS A 63 4.19 1.22 37.22
C LYS A 63 5.34 1.98 36.54
N ILE A 64 5.91 1.49 35.44
CA ILE A 64 7.12 2.12 34.87
C ILE A 64 6.84 3.01 33.65
N TYR A 65 5.76 2.80 32.90
CA TYR A 65 5.50 3.58 31.67
C TYR A 65 4.62 4.83 31.83
N ALA A 66 3.91 4.98 32.96
CA ALA A 66 3.12 6.19 33.24
C ALA A 66 4.00 7.43 33.53
N LYS A 67 5.30 7.24 33.81
CA LYS A 67 6.22 8.33 34.22
C LYS A 67 6.95 9.03 33.06
N SER A 68 6.78 8.58 31.81
CA SER A 68 7.44 9.18 30.64
C SER A 68 6.54 10.11 29.81
N GLN A 69 5.30 10.36 30.26
CA GLN A 69 4.31 11.16 29.52
C GLN A 69 4.08 12.59 30.03
N ASP A 70 4.85 13.06 31.01
CA ASP A 70 4.76 14.47 31.46
C ASP A 70 5.56 15.46 30.58
N GLU A 71 6.20 15.02 29.50
CA GLU A 71 6.99 15.89 28.60
C GLU A 71 6.38 16.14 27.20
N THR A 72 5.16 15.70 26.91
CA THR A 72 4.48 16.12 25.67
C THR A 72 3.83 17.49 25.84
N LYS A 73 4.62 18.56 25.66
CA LYS A 73 4.11 19.88 25.28
C LYS A 73 3.07 19.72 24.16
N HIS A 74 1.93 20.40 24.29
CA HIS A 74 0.81 20.40 23.34
C HIS A 74 1.29 20.40 21.87
N GLN A 75 1.30 19.22 21.24
CA GLN A 75 1.61 19.10 19.84
C GLN A 75 0.40 19.61 19.06
N GLU A 76 0.53 20.80 18.49
CA GLU A 76 -0.53 21.47 17.74
C GLU A 76 -1.05 20.55 16.62
N TYR A 77 -2.35 20.23 16.66
CA TYR A 77 -2.97 19.34 15.69
C TYR A 77 -3.00 20.02 14.32
N LYS A 78 -2.29 19.46 13.34
CA LYS A 78 -2.32 19.94 11.95
C LYS A 78 -3.41 19.23 11.18
N THR A 79 -4.32 20.00 10.56
CA THR A 79 -5.34 19.44 9.66
C THR A 79 -4.69 18.78 8.44
N PHE A 80 -5.43 17.92 7.74
CA PHE A 80 -4.93 17.29 6.52
C PHE A 80 -4.52 18.33 5.47
N GLU A 81 -5.36 19.34 5.26
CA GLU A 81 -5.07 20.45 4.34
C GLU A 81 -3.82 21.24 4.76
N GLN A 82 -3.70 21.61 6.04
CA GLN A 82 -2.50 22.30 6.55
C GLN A 82 -1.23 21.46 6.36
N MET A 83 -1.31 20.14 6.58
CA MET A 83 -0.21 19.22 6.36
C MET A 83 0.20 19.15 4.89
N ILE A 84 -0.76 19.01 3.97
CA ILE A 84 -0.53 18.99 2.53
C ILE A 84 0.12 20.31 2.08
N THR A 85 -0.49 21.45 2.41
CA THR A 85 0.01 22.79 2.05
C THR A 85 1.43 23.02 2.55
N PHE A 86 1.69 22.72 3.83
CA PHE A 86 3.02 22.83 4.41
C PHE A 86 4.06 22.01 3.65
N ARG A 87 3.75 20.75 3.30
CA ARG A 87 4.68 19.88 2.57
C ARG A 87 4.85 20.27 1.10
N GLN A 88 3.82 20.82 0.46
CA GLN A 88 3.92 21.40 -0.88
C GLN A 88 4.78 22.66 -0.90
N GLU A 89 4.63 23.55 0.09
CA GLU A 89 5.50 24.72 0.24
C GLU A 89 6.96 24.32 0.43
N GLN A 90 7.22 23.32 1.28
CA GLN A 90 8.56 22.76 1.45
C GLN A 90 9.12 22.21 0.13
N ALA A 91 8.32 21.45 -0.62
CA ALA A 91 8.74 20.89 -1.90
C ALA A 91 9.05 21.98 -2.94
N GLY A 92 8.18 22.98 -3.08
CA GLY A 92 8.35 24.06 -4.07
C GLY A 92 9.51 25.01 -3.78
N ARG A 93 10.07 25.01 -2.56
CA ARG A 93 11.32 25.70 -2.22
C ARG A 93 12.50 24.74 -2.04
N SER A 94 12.37 23.50 -2.49
CA SER A 94 13.46 22.53 -2.49
C SER A 94 14.02 22.33 -3.89
N VAL A 95 15.30 21.96 -3.97
CA VAL A 95 15.97 21.56 -5.21
C VAL A 95 16.63 20.22 -5.03
N LEU A 96 16.81 19.50 -6.13
CA LEU A 96 17.50 18.22 -6.15
C LEU A 96 18.82 18.36 -6.90
N VAL A 97 19.92 18.00 -6.26
CA VAL A 97 21.26 18.13 -6.84
C VAL A 97 21.91 16.76 -6.91
N ARG A 98 22.25 16.31 -8.13
CA ARG A 98 23.08 15.12 -8.33
C ARG A 98 24.54 15.46 -8.07
N ILE A 99 25.21 14.63 -7.29
CA ILE A 99 26.63 14.75 -6.94
C ILE A 99 27.39 13.47 -7.32
N HIS A 100 28.71 13.56 -7.50
CA HIS A 100 29.55 12.40 -7.80
C HIS A 100 29.83 11.56 -6.54
N SER A 101 30.33 12.21 -5.50
CA SER A 101 30.74 11.58 -4.25
C SER A 101 30.07 12.23 -3.06
N SER A 102 29.91 11.47 -2.00
CA SER A 102 29.42 11.91 -0.71
C SER A 102 30.21 13.07 -0.09
N GLU A 103 31.47 13.19 -0.46
CA GLU A 103 32.39 14.21 0.03
C GLU A 103 32.06 15.60 -0.54
N CYS A 104 31.37 15.65 -1.68
CA CYS A 104 30.99 16.88 -2.36
C CYS A 104 29.89 17.67 -1.61
N VAL A 105 29.22 17.08 -0.61
CA VAL A 105 28.07 17.72 0.07
C VAL A 105 28.47 19.03 0.73
N ARG A 106 29.61 19.06 1.45
CA ARG A 106 30.09 20.27 2.14
C ARG A 106 30.49 21.38 1.16
N GLU A 107 31.09 21.01 0.04
CA GLU A 107 31.52 21.98 -0.98
C GLU A 107 30.32 22.50 -1.78
N LEU A 108 29.34 21.64 -2.10
CA LEU A 108 28.05 22.05 -2.65
C LEU A 108 27.33 23.02 -1.72
N GLU A 109 27.27 22.72 -0.43
CA GLU A 109 26.66 23.60 0.57
C GLU A 109 27.32 24.99 0.57
N LYS A 110 28.66 25.06 0.67
CA LYS A 110 29.40 26.33 0.61
C LYS A 110 29.17 27.07 -0.70
N PHE A 111 29.09 26.37 -1.82
CA PHE A 111 28.83 26.99 -3.12
C PHE A 111 27.42 27.61 -3.17
N CYS A 112 26.40 26.86 -2.77
CA CYS A 112 25.01 27.32 -2.79
C CYS A 112 24.72 28.41 -1.75
N GLN A 113 25.42 28.40 -0.60
CA GLN A 113 25.31 29.44 0.44
C GLN A 113 25.74 30.84 -0.02
N ARG A 114 26.54 30.94 -1.10
CA ARG A 114 26.92 32.24 -1.69
C ARG A 114 25.75 32.95 -2.37
N TYR A 115 24.73 32.20 -2.77
CA TYR A 115 23.59 32.70 -3.53
C TYR A 115 22.28 32.59 -2.76
N THR A 116 22.15 31.56 -1.91
CA THR A 116 20.88 31.19 -1.29
C THR A 116 21.04 30.86 0.19
N LYS A 117 19.94 30.97 0.95
CA LYS A 117 19.90 30.55 2.35
C LYS A 117 19.33 29.14 2.44
N ILE A 118 20.17 28.21 2.86
CA ILE A 118 19.79 26.80 2.96
C ILE A 118 19.16 26.55 4.34
N VAL A 119 17.97 25.95 4.33
CA VAL A 119 17.23 25.56 5.54
C VAL A 119 17.57 24.13 5.94
N LYS A 120 17.69 23.23 4.98
CA LYS A 120 17.97 21.81 5.24
C LYS A 120 18.69 21.14 4.08
N ILE A 121 19.66 20.29 4.39
CA ILE A 121 20.39 19.44 3.44
C ILE A 121 20.17 17.99 3.81
N LEU A 122 19.75 17.19 2.83
CA LEU A 122 19.48 15.76 3.02
C LEU A 122 20.16 14.96 1.89
N PRO A 123 21.39 14.46 2.13
CA PRO A 123 22.07 13.60 1.17
C PRO A 123 21.51 12.18 1.19
N TYR A 124 21.46 11.55 0.03
CA TYR A 124 20.96 10.19 -0.13
C TYR A 124 21.53 9.50 -1.37
N THR A 125 21.42 8.18 -1.39
CA THR A 125 21.86 7.35 -2.53
C THR A 125 20.69 6.52 -3.04
N THR A 126 20.44 6.58 -4.36
CA THR A 126 19.40 5.77 -5.01
C THR A 126 19.81 4.31 -5.10
N MET A 127 18.89 3.42 -5.49
CA MET A 127 19.21 1.99 -5.65
C MET A 127 20.21 1.71 -6.78
N ASN A 128 20.40 2.65 -7.70
CA ASN A 128 21.38 2.55 -8.80
C ASN A 128 22.72 3.23 -8.44
N ASP A 129 23.01 3.35 -7.14
CA ASP A 129 24.22 3.98 -6.58
C ASP A 129 24.50 5.41 -7.07
N GLN A 130 23.44 6.15 -7.42
CA GLN A 130 23.57 7.59 -7.72
C GLN A 130 23.37 8.41 -6.45
N ASN A 131 24.29 9.36 -6.25
CA ASN A 131 24.26 10.25 -5.09
C ASN A 131 23.50 11.54 -5.41
N PHE A 132 22.56 11.87 -4.52
CA PHE A 132 21.74 13.06 -4.62
C PHE A 132 21.67 13.80 -3.29
N VAL A 133 21.37 15.10 -3.37
CA VAL A 133 21.11 15.97 -2.23
C VAL A 133 19.78 16.65 -2.46
N LEU A 134 18.82 16.40 -1.57
CA LEU A 134 17.63 17.22 -1.46
C LEU A 134 17.95 18.42 -0.57
N MET A 135 17.87 19.62 -1.14
CA MET A 135 18.22 20.86 -0.47
C MET A 135 16.99 21.76 -0.37
N GLU A 136 16.53 22.03 0.85
CA GLU A 136 15.43 22.95 1.16
C GLU A 136 16.00 24.36 1.33
N LEU A 137 15.48 25.33 0.57
CA LEU A 137 15.86 26.74 0.62
C LEU A 137 14.83 27.56 1.40
N GLU A 138 15.15 28.81 1.72
CA GLU A 138 14.25 29.69 2.48
C GLU A 138 12.98 30.07 1.69
N SER A 139 13.07 30.24 0.37
CA SER A 139 11.94 30.65 -0.46
C SER A 139 12.02 30.13 -1.90
N LYS A 140 10.88 30.15 -2.60
CA LYS A 140 10.81 29.80 -4.03
C LYS A 140 11.67 30.72 -4.91
N LYS A 141 11.83 31.99 -4.52
CA LYS A 141 12.70 32.96 -5.22
C LYS A 141 14.17 32.52 -5.23
N GLN A 142 14.63 31.86 -4.17
CA GLN A 142 16.00 31.33 -4.12
C GLN A 142 16.19 30.11 -5.06
N VAL A 143 15.13 29.33 -5.30
CA VAL A 143 15.15 28.28 -6.33
C VAL A 143 15.32 28.90 -7.72
N GLU A 144 14.63 30.01 -8.00
CA GLU A 144 14.75 30.75 -9.26
C GLU A 144 16.17 31.29 -9.45
N LEU A 145 16.78 31.87 -8.41
CA LEU A 145 18.17 32.33 -8.47
C LEU A 145 19.16 31.21 -8.80
N LEU A 146 19.01 30.02 -8.20
CA LEU A 146 19.84 28.87 -8.56
C LEU A 146 19.66 28.42 -10.01
N ARG A 147 18.45 28.60 -10.57
CA ARG A 147 18.17 28.31 -11.99
C ARG A 147 18.83 29.33 -12.91
N GLU A 148 18.88 30.61 -12.52
CA GLU A 148 19.51 31.67 -13.31
C GLU A 148 21.02 31.52 -13.41
N ILE A 149 21.69 31.08 -12.34
CA ILE A 149 23.14 30.83 -12.35
C ILE A 149 23.52 29.51 -13.02
N ALA A 150 22.56 28.59 -13.22
CA ALA A 150 22.82 27.28 -13.78
C ALA A 150 23.16 27.38 -15.28
N LYS A 151 24.19 26.64 -15.69
CA LYS A 151 24.63 26.57 -17.09
C LYS A 151 24.24 25.22 -17.70
N TYR A 152 23.88 25.23 -18.97
CA TYR A 152 23.72 24.01 -19.75
C TYR A 152 25.09 23.39 -20.01
N LYS A 153 25.13 22.05 -20.07
CA LYS A 153 26.30 21.37 -20.62
C LYS A 153 26.47 21.79 -22.09
N PRO A 154 27.70 22.03 -22.57
CA PRO A 154 27.93 22.35 -23.96
C PRO A 154 27.66 21.10 -24.79
N LEU A 155 26.44 21.00 -25.31
CA LEU A 155 25.98 19.99 -26.26
C LEU A 155 25.44 20.77 -27.45
N GLU A 156 25.98 20.49 -28.63
CA GLU A 156 25.51 21.08 -29.88
C GLU A 156 24.10 20.54 -30.21
N ASP A 157 23.27 21.39 -30.81
CA ASP A 157 21.93 21.06 -31.34
C ASP A 157 20.95 20.33 -30.40
N CYS A 158 20.90 20.74 -29.12
CA CYS A 158 19.96 20.17 -28.14
C CYS A 158 18.88 21.16 -27.65
N ILE A 159 17.66 20.66 -27.40
CA ILE A 159 16.58 21.42 -26.77
C ILE A 159 16.94 21.66 -25.30
N ARG A 160 16.91 22.94 -24.89
CA ARG A 160 17.27 23.37 -23.53
C ARG A 160 16.05 23.36 -22.61
N LEU A 161 16.12 22.54 -21.57
CA LEU A 161 15.07 22.42 -20.58
C LEU A 161 15.50 22.99 -19.22
N VAL A 162 14.69 23.89 -18.66
CA VAL A 162 14.94 24.43 -17.32
C VAL A 162 14.21 23.61 -16.26
N THR A 163 14.94 23.10 -15.28
CA THR A 163 14.40 22.26 -14.19
C THR A 163 14.98 22.68 -12.84
N PRO A 164 14.30 22.38 -11.71
CA PRO A 164 14.86 22.52 -10.36
C PRO A 164 15.78 21.34 -9.98
N ILE A 165 16.28 20.59 -10.97
CA ILE A 165 17.21 19.47 -10.81
C ILE A 165 18.55 19.90 -11.41
N PHE A 166 19.59 19.79 -10.59
CA PHE A 166 20.93 20.25 -10.91
C PHE A 166 21.92 19.11 -10.87
N PHE A 167 23.05 19.35 -11.50
CA PHE A 167 24.23 18.49 -11.39
C PHE A 167 25.38 19.34 -10.90
N TYR A 168 26.01 18.92 -9.81
CA TYR A 168 27.18 19.59 -9.26
C TYR A 168 28.39 18.67 -9.39
N SER A 169 29.41 19.19 -10.08
CA SER A 169 30.70 18.54 -10.25
C SER A 169 31.79 19.52 -9.83
N LEU A 170 32.71 19.04 -9.00
CA LEU A 170 33.97 19.74 -8.75
C LEU A 170 34.72 19.74 -10.07
N ARG A 171 35.05 20.92 -10.61
CA ARG A 171 35.98 21.00 -11.74
C ARG A 171 37.24 20.24 -11.34
N GLU A 172 37.70 19.33 -12.19
CA GLU A 172 39.07 18.83 -12.12
C GLU A 172 39.99 20.03 -12.32
N THR A 173 40.36 20.70 -11.23
CA THR A 173 41.54 21.55 -11.23
C THR A 173 42.71 20.60 -11.34
N SER A 174 43.32 20.57 -12.52
CA SER A 174 44.67 20.09 -12.76
C SER A 174 45.58 20.45 -11.57
N HIS A 175 46.21 19.42 -11.00
CA HIS A 175 47.06 19.45 -9.80
C HIS A 175 46.36 19.76 -8.47
N VAL A 176 45.62 18.77 -7.95
CA VAL A 176 45.44 18.64 -6.50
C VAL A 176 46.42 17.57 -6.01
N ASP A 177 47.38 18.00 -5.21
CA ASP A 177 48.33 17.15 -4.50
C ASP A 177 47.63 15.96 -3.83
N LYS A 178 48.09 14.74 -4.16
CA LYS A 178 47.69 13.48 -3.51
C LYS A 178 48.13 13.38 -2.04
N ARG A 179 48.38 14.50 -1.35
CA ARG A 179 48.91 14.56 0.02
C ARG A 179 48.05 15.45 0.90
N LYS A 180 46.76 15.12 1.02
CA LYS A 180 45.87 15.55 2.13
C LYS A 180 44.56 14.75 2.11
N SER A 181 44.64 13.44 1.88
CA SER A 181 43.50 12.52 1.99
C SER A 181 43.56 11.69 3.27
N HIS A 182 43.95 12.29 4.40
CA HIS A 182 43.77 11.68 5.71
C HIS A 182 43.21 12.72 6.68
N SER A 183 42.24 12.27 7.48
CA SER A 183 41.41 13.01 8.43
C SER A 183 40.37 13.96 7.82
N LEU A 184 39.16 13.45 7.56
CA LEU A 184 37.87 14.02 7.98
C LEU A 184 36.73 13.06 7.55
N SER A 185 36.82 11.80 7.96
CA SER A 185 35.71 10.85 7.89
C SER A 185 34.71 11.13 9.02
N GLN A 186 34.00 12.24 8.93
CA GLN A 186 32.77 12.43 9.67
C GLN A 186 31.65 11.93 8.77
N SER A 187 31.27 10.66 8.97
CA SER A 187 30.21 10.01 8.20
C SER A 187 28.90 10.77 8.38
N CYS A 188 28.51 11.60 7.40
CA CYS A 188 27.11 12.00 7.30
C CYS A 188 26.30 10.72 7.08
N PRO A 189 25.27 10.44 7.87
CA PRO A 189 24.47 9.23 7.71
C PRO A 189 23.72 9.32 6.37
N TYR A 190 24.25 8.65 5.34
CA TYR A 190 23.56 8.48 4.07
C TYR A 190 22.31 7.66 4.30
N SER A 191 21.15 8.26 4.05
CA SER A 191 19.92 7.47 3.98
C SER A 191 19.95 6.69 2.66
N ARG A 192 20.16 5.37 2.77
CA ARG A 192 19.88 4.44 1.68
C ARG A 192 18.39 4.11 1.74
N PHE A 193 17.69 4.13 0.61
CA PHE A 193 16.26 3.74 0.47
C PHE A 193 16.06 2.23 0.67
N LYS A 194 16.73 1.65 1.67
CA LYS A 194 16.66 0.23 1.93
C LYS A 194 15.42 -0.03 2.77
N VAL A 195 14.45 -0.70 2.17
CA VAL A 195 13.34 -1.30 2.92
C VAL A 195 13.96 -2.27 3.94
N PRO A 196 13.57 -2.20 5.22
CA PRO A 196 14.13 -3.07 6.24
C PRO A 196 14.06 -4.54 5.83
N SER A 197 15.19 -5.23 5.84
CA SER A 197 15.25 -6.65 5.49
C SER A 197 14.52 -7.50 6.53
N SER A 198 14.07 -8.69 6.15
CA SER A 198 13.45 -9.62 7.10
C SER A 198 14.38 -9.96 8.28
N LYS A 199 15.71 -9.91 8.08
CA LYS A 199 16.72 -10.09 9.12
C LYS A 199 16.74 -8.90 10.10
N GLU A 200 16.81 -7.67 9.59
CA GLU A 200 16.80 -6.45 10.42
C GLU A 200 15.49 -6.34 11.24
N ILE A 201 14.35 -6.70 10.65
CA ILE A 201 13.06 -6.78 11.35
C ILE A 201 13.14 -7.81 12.47
N ARG A 202 13.66 -9.02 12.20
CA ARG A 202 13.82 -10.07 13.21
C ARG A 202 14.62 -9.57 14.41
N GLU A 203 15.83 -9.09 14.16
CA GLU A 203 16.79 -8.72 15.19
C GLU A 203 16.22 -7.64 16.11
N THR A 204 15.47 -6.68 15.53
CA THR A 204 14.82 -5.63 16.31
C THR A 204 13.66 -6.17 17.15
N LEU A 205 12.86 -7.10 16.62
CA LEU A 205 11.71 -7.65 17.34
C LEU A 205 12.11 -8.64 18.45
N GLN A 206 13.21 -9.37 18.28
CA GLN A 206 13.76 -10.30 19.28
C GLN A 206 14.19 -9.59 20.58
N GLN A 207 14.58 -8.32 20.48
CA GLN A 207 15.01 -7.52 21.62
C GLN A 207 13.84 -7.00 22.49
N LYS A 208 12.59 -7.30 22.12
CA LYS A 208 11.39 -6.79 22.80
C LYS A 208 10.66 -7.92 23.51
N GLU A 209 10.29 -7.69 24.76
CA GLU A 209 9.66 -8.71 25.62
C GLU A 209 8.15 -8.77 25.45
N SER A 210 7.48 -7.64 25.17
CA SER A 210 6.02 -7.57 25.02
C SER A 210 5.60 -7.45 23.55
N VAL A 211 4.44 -8.03 23.23
CA VAL A 211 3.84 -7.91 21.89
C VAL A 211 3.56 -6.45 21.51
N SER A 212 3.19 -5.61 22.49
CA SER A 212 2.92 -4.19 22.24
C SER A 212 4.19 -3.44 21.82
N ASP A 213 5.32 -3.71 22.46
CA ASP A 213 6.61 -3.09 22.12
C ASP A 213 7.15 -3.60 20.78
N GLN A 214 6.89 -4.87 20.45
CA GLN A 214 7.18 -5.42 19.13
C GLN A 214 6.41 -4.69 18.03
N MET A 215 5.10 -4.47 18.21
CA MET A 215 4.28 -3.74 17.25
C MET A 215 4.74 -2.29 17.06
N MET A 216 5.11 -1.61 18.15
CA MET A 216 5.66 -0.24 18.11
C MET A 216 7.01 -0.19 17.39
N SER A 217 7.88 -1.18 17.63
CA SER A 217 9.19 -1.29 16.99
C SER A 217 9.05 -1.58 15.49
N LEU A 218 8.16 -2.51 15.12
CA LEU A 218 7.82 -2.82 13.73
C LEU A 218 7.32 -1.56 13.00
N TYR A 219 6.40 -0.82 13.60
CA TYR A 219 5.91 0.44 13.05
C TYR A 219 7.03 1.47 12.90
N SER A 220 7.89 1.62 13.91
CA SER A 220 8.99 2.59 13.88
C SER A 220 10.03 2.28 12.80
N LEU A 221 10.26 1.00 12.50
CA LEU A 221 11.14 0.56 11.40
C LEU A 221 10.53 0.80 10.01
N LEU A 222 9.21 0.56 9.87
CA LEU A 222 8.56 0.56 8.56
C LEU A 222 7.98 1.92 8.15
N LYS A 223 7.70 2.82 9.09
CA LYS A 223 7.14 4.16 8.79
C LYS A 223 8.10 4.97 7.89
N PHE A 224 7.55 5.94 7.18
CA PHE A 224 8.37 6.86 6.39
C PHE A 224 9.33 7.68 7.25
N THR A 225 10.53 7.91 6.73
CA THR A 225 11.45 8.93 7.22
C THR A 225 11.03 10.32 6.71
N ASP A 226 11.49 11.40 7.36
CA ASP A 226 11.21 12.76 6.88
C ASP A 226 11.75 13.00 5.46
N LEU A 227 12.90 12.42 5.11
CA LEU A 227 13.43 12.44 3.74
C LEU A 227 12.46 11.76 2.76
N ASN A 228 11.94 10.58 3.09
CA ASN A 228 11.03 9.87 2.21
C ASN A 228 9.75 10.68 1.95
N VAL A 229 9.17 11.27 3.00
CA VAL A 229 8.01 12.17 2.87
C VAL A 229 8.34 13.35 1.96
N ARG A 230 9.47 14.03 2.18
CA ARG A 230 9.89 15.19 1.38
C ARG A 230 10.09 14.85 -0.09
N LEU A 231 10.69 13.71 -0.40
CA LEU A 231 10.89 13.27 -1.79
C LEU A 231 9.59 12.89 -2.49
N ARG A 232 8.59 12.37 -1.76
CA ARG A 232 7.25 12.12 -2.31
C ARG A 232 6.60 13.44 -2.75
N PHE A 233 6.64 14.44 -1.88
CA PHE A 233 6.12 15.77 -2.21
C PHE A 233 6.97 16.48 -3.26
N TYR A 234 8.30 16.34 -3.26
CA TYR A 234 9.17 16.86 -4.31
C TYR A 234 8.87 16.23 -5.68
N THR A 235 8.61 14.92 -5.72
CA THR A 235 8.21 14.24 -6.96
C THR A 235 6.89 14.80 -7.49
N ALA A 236 5.91 15.04 -6.61
CA ALA A 236 4.64 15.67 -6.99
C ALA A 236 4.83 17.13 -7.46
N ASP A 237 5.68 17.90 -6.78
CA ASP A 237 6.01 19.28 -7.16
C ASP A 237 6.77 19.33 -8.50
N GLN A 238 7.66 18.38 -8.78
CA GLN A 238 8.33 18.24 -10.07
C GLN A 238 7.30 18.07 -11.19
N MET A 239 6.31 17.17 -11.03
CA MET A 239 5.25 17.00 -12.03
C MET A 239 4.42 18.27 -12.18
N SER A 240 4.06 18.91 -11.07
CA SER A 240 3.33 20.20 -11.05
C SER A 240 4.10 21.29 -11.77
N TYR A 241 5.42 21.36 -11.56
CA TYR A 241 6.30 22.30 -12.21
C TYR A 241 6.20 22.13 -13.73
N PHE A 242 6.38 20.94 -14.30
CA PHE A 242 6.32 20.79 -15.75
C PHE A 242 4.93 21.02 -16.33
N LEU A 243 3.90 20.47 -15.70
CA LEU A 243 2.53 20.57 -16.21
C LEU A 243 1.97 21.99 -16.11
N SER A 244 2.34 22.76 -15.08
CA SER A 244 1.88 24.16 -14.91
C SER A 244 2.33 25.12 -16.02
N ARG A 245 3.32 24.75 -16.84
CA ARG A 245 3.75 25.56 -18.01
C ARG A 245 2.74 25.50 -19.15
N LEU A 246 1.92 24.44 -19.20
CA LEU A 246 0.87 24.25 -20.20
C LEU A 246 -0.51 24.47 -19.58
N PHE A 247 -0.69 24.07 -18.33
CA PHE A 247 -1.98 24.08 -17.63
C PHE A 247 -1.88 24.93 -16.35
N SER A 248 -2.23 26.21 -16.44
CA SER A 248 -2.02 27.18 -15.36
C SER A 248 -2.77 26.87 -14.06
N ASN A 249 -3.89 26.14 -14.15
CA ASN A 249 -4.72 25.74 -13.02
C ASN A 249 -4.48 24.28 -12.57
N LEU A 250 -3.47 23.60 -13.10
CA LEU A 250 -3.20 22.20 -12.77
C LEU A 250 -2.08 22.09 -11.74
N SER A 251 -2.32 21.25 -10.74
CA SER A 251 -1.32 20.84 -9.76
C SER A 251 -1.35 19.34 -9.56
N VAL A 252 -0.24 18.76 -9.13
CA VAL A 252 -0.14 17.34 -8.82
C VAL A 252 0.07 17.19 -7.32
N ILE A 253 -0.77 16.38 -6.69
CA ILE A 253 -0.72 16.15 -5.25
C ILE A 253 -0.58 14.66 -4.94
N PRO A 254 0.19 14.29 -3.90
CA PRO A 254 0.21 12.92 -3.43
C PRO A 254 -1.10 12.57 -2.72
N PHE A 255 -1.59 11.35 -2.91
CA PHE A 255 -2.70 10.79 -2.15
C PHE A 255 -2.38 9.36 -1.67
N GLY A 256 -3.36 8.67 -1.10
CA GLY A 256 -3.24 7.27 -0.70
C GLY A 256 -2.24 7.06 0.44
N SER A 257 -1.45 5.99 0.35
CA SER A 257 -0.51 5.59 1.40
C SER A 257 0.53 6.66 1.75
N SER A 258 0.83 7.57 0.82
CA SER A 258 1.80 8.65 1.01
C SER A 258 1.37 9.69 2.05
N VAL A 259 0.06 9.87 2.25
CA VAL A 259 -0.49 10.97 3.06
C VAL A 259 -1.55 10.54 4.08
N ASN A 260 -2.03 9.30 4.01
CA ASN A 260 -3.09 8.80 4.88
C ASN A 260 -2.66 8.35 6.29
N GLY A 261 -1.37 8.50 6.64
CA GLY A 261 -0.81 8.09 7.93
C GLY A 261 -0.45 6.60 8.08
N PHE A 262 -0.73 5.77 7.07
CA PHE A 262 -0.46 4.33 7.07
C PHE A 262 0.61 3.89 6.04
N GLY A 263 1.31 4.83 5.43
CA GLY A 263 2.39 4.56 4.49
C GLY A 263 3.58 3.83 5.13
N GLN A 264 4.22 2.97 4.34
CA GLN A 264 5.39 2.19 4.74
C GLN A 264 6.47 2.32 3.68
N MET A 265 7.74 2.27 4.10
CA MET A 265 8.90 2.30 3.21
C MET A 265 8.74 1.25 2.09
N GLY A 266 8.96 1.69 0.85
CA GLY A 266 8.81 0.86 -0.35
C GLY A 266 7.41 0.85 -0.98
N CYS A 267 6.39 1.50 -0.40
CA CYS A 267 5.10 1.61 -1.06
C CYS A 267 5.12 2.63 -2.22
N ASP A 268 4.22 2.44 -3.18
CA ASP A 268 4.02 3.32 -4.33
C ASP A 268 3.68 4.76 -3.90
N LEU A 269 3.93 5.70 -4.81
CA LEU A 269 3.53 7.09 -4.73
C LEU A 269 2.34 7.33 -5.67
N ASP A 270 1.14 7.31 -5.11
CA ASP A 270 -0.08 7.67 -5.83
C ASP A 270 -0.16 9.20 -5.99
N LEU A 271 -0.28 9.66 -7.24
CA LEU A 271 -0.33 11.06 -7.62
C LEU A 271 -1.67 11.40 -8.30
N LEU A 272 -2.22 12.55 -7.96
CA LEU A 272 -3.47 13.06 -8.49
C LEU A 272 -3.25 14.39 -9.21
N CYS A 273 -3.61 14.45 -10.49
CA CYS A 273 -3.81 15.71 -11.19
C CYS A 273 -5.05 16.42 -10.64
N LYS A 274 -4.83 17.47 -9.84
CA LYS A 274 -5.87 18.32 -9.26
C LYS A 274 -6.00 19.60 -10.10
N VAL A 275 -7.17 19.75 -10.73
CA VAL A 275 -7.59 21.03 -11.32
C VAL A 275 -8.00 21.95 -10.18
N ASN A 276 -7.28 23.04 -10.00
CA ASN A 276 -7.63 24.08 -9.05
C ASN A 276 -8.72 24.92 -9.70
N SER A 277 -9.98 24.58 -9.42
CA SER A 277 -11.10 25.46 -9.74
C SER A 277 -10.82 26.82 -9.11
N PHE A 278 -10.90 27.89 -9.88
CA PHE A 278 -10.90 29.27 -9.38
C PHE A 278 -12.20 29.55 -8.60
N ASN A 279 -12.56 28.71 -7.63
CA ASN A 279 -13.73 28.89 -6.76
C ASN A 279 -13.52 30.00 -5.73
N HIS A 280 -12.40 30.72 -5.83
CA HIS A 280 -12.17 32.01 -5.20
C HIS A 280 -11.84 33.05 -6.27
N VAL A 281 -12.72 33.21 -7.27
CA VAL A 281 -12.93 34.54 -7.83
C VAL A 281 -13.41 35.42 -6.67
N LYS A 282 -12.46 36.06 -5.97
CA LYS A 282 -12.77 36.95 -4.84
C LYS A 282 -13.51 38.21 -5.29
N ASN A 283 -13.47 38.51 -6.59
CA ASN A 283 -14.05 39.72 -7.17
C ASN A 283 -15.08 39.36 -8.27
N PRO A 284 -16.36 39.75 -8.13
CA PRO A 284 -17.38 39.60 -9.17
C PRO A 284 -16.99 40.12 -10.56
N GLU A 285 -16.03 41.06 -10.63
CA GLU A 285 -15.48 41.62 -11.87
C GLU A 285 -14.66 40.62 -12.72
N ASP A 286 -14.14 39.53 -12.13
CA ASP A 286 -13.41 38.51 -12.91
C ASP A 286 -14.35 37.68 -13.80
N MET A 287 -15.62 37.55 -13.40
CA MET A 287 -16.66 36.89 -14.20
C MET A 287 -17.15 37.76 -15.37
N SER A 288 -16.86 39.07 -15.35
CA SER A 288 -17.24 40.02 -16.39
C SER A 288 -16.11 40.33 -17.38
N ARG A 289 -14.97 39.63 -17.28
CA ARG A 289 -13.86 39.78 -18.25
C ARG A 289 -14.31 39.35 -19.64
N LYS A 290 -14.36 40.31 -20.56
CA LYS A 290 -14.72 40.10 -21.97
C LYS A 290 -13.59 39.52 -22.82
N PHE A 291 -12.35 39.62 -22.34
CA PHE A 291 -11.16 39.11 -23.03
C PHE A 291 -10.82 37.70 -22.50
N LEU A 292 -11.23 36.69 -23.25
CA LEU A 292 -11.14 35.28 -22.89
C LEU A 292 -10.08 34.57 -23.75
N TYR A 293 -9.42 33.55 -23.19
CA TYR A 293 -8.56 32.67 -23.98
C TYR A 293 -9.40 31.86 -24.96
N LEU A 294 -9.00 31.83 -26.23
CA LEU A 294 -9.56 30.91 -27.22
C LEU A 294 -8.84 29.56 -27.07
N ALA A 295 -9.38 28.68 -26.23
CA ALA A 295 -8.84 27.35 -25.99
C ALA A 295 -9.96 26.29 -26.07
N PRO A 296 -9.68 25.08 -26.61
CA PRO A 296 -10.64 23.99 -26.59
C PRO A 296 -10.94 23.58 -25.14
N PRO A 297 -12.22 23.37 -24.78
CA PRO A 297 -12.55 22.87 -23.45
C PRO A 297 -12.05 21.42 -23.31
N MET A 298 -11.50 21.10 -22.14
CA MET A 298 -11.12 19.73 -21.76
C MET A 298 -11.72 19.43 -20.40
N PHE A 299 -12.68 18.50 -20.37
CA PHE A 299 -13.39 18.14 -19.15
C PHE A 299 -12.77 16.88 -18.57
N VAL A 300 -11.81 17.06 -17.65
CA VAL A 300 -11.12 15.95 -16.95
C VAL A 300 -12.07 15.10 -16.09
N THR A 301 -13.37 15.38 -16.06
CA THR A 301 -14.42 14.52 -15.48
C THR A 301 -14.93 13.44 -16.42
N GLU A 302 -14.88 13.67 -17.74
CA GLU A 302 -15.34 12.70 -18.74
C GLU A 302 -14.27 11.66 -19.03
N ARG A 303 -14.69 10.40 -19.24
CA ARG A 303 -13.75 9.28 -19.35
C ARG A 303 -12.87 9.38 -20.60
N THR A 304 -13.40 9.85 -21.73
CA THR A 304 -12.66 10.05 -22.98
C THR A 304 -11.58 11.11 -22.80
N ASP A 305 -11.98 12.30 -22.35
CA ASP A 305 -11.07 13.42 -22.06
C ASP A 305 -10.00 13.06 -21.04
N GLN A 306 -10.35 12.29 -19.99
CA GLN A 306 -9.37 11.78 -19.03
C GLN A 306 -8.29 10.92 -19.68
N LYS A 307 -8.66 10.06 -20.63
CA LYS A 307 -7.71 9.18 -21.32
C LYS A 307 -6.80 9.98 -22.25
N GLU A 308 -7.38 10.87 -23.06
CA GLU A 308 -6.63 11.75 -23.96
C GLU A 308 -5.67 12.67 -23.20
N PHE A 309 -6.15 13.25 -22.10
CA PHE A 309 -5.32 14.05 -21.20
C PHE A 309 -4.14 13.24 -20.64
N LEU A 310 -4.38 12.04 -20.10
CA LEU A 310 -3.32 11.19 -19.56
C LEU A 310 -2.37 10.71 -20.67
N GLU A 311 -2.85 10.46 -21.88
CA GLU A 311 -2.03 10.11 -23.03
C GLU A 311 -1.06 11.24 -23.40
N ALA A 312 -1.55 12.49 -23.46
CA ALA A 312 -0.72 13.67 -23.69
C ALA A 312 0.29 13.88 -22.55
N VAL A 313 -0.16 13.77 -21.30
CA VAL A 313 0.69 13.89 -20.10
C VAL A 313 1.79 12.83 -20.10
N ALA A 314 1.50 11.57 -20.45
CA ALA A 314 2.50 10.52 -20.53
C ALA A 314 3.61 10.84 -21.55
N THR A 315 3.24 11.41 -22.70
CA THR A 315 4.19 11.83 -23.73
C THR A 315 5.06 12.99 -23.24
N LEU A 316 4.45 14.01 -22.63
CA LEU A 316 5.18 15.14 -22.04
C LEU A 316 6.12 14.70 -20.92
N MET A 317 5.69 13.77 -20.06
CA MET A 317 6.50 13.20 -19.00
C MET A 317 7.76 12.52 -19.56
N LYS A 318 7.60 11.72 -20.64
CA LYS A 318 8.70 11.03 -21.30
C LYS A 318 9.73 12.00 -21.90
N MET A 319 9.27 13.11 -22.48
CA MET A 319 10.12 14.05 -23.21
C MET A 319 10.75 15.10 -22.29
N CYS A 320 10.01 15.59 -21.30
CA CYS A 320 10.35 16.81 -20.58
C CYS A 320 10.75 16.59 -19.13
N ILE A 321 10.52 15.42 -18.52
CA ILE A 321 10.77 15.26 -17.08
C ILE A 321 11.94 14.30 -16.85
N PRO A 322 13.11 14.82 -16.40
CA PRO A 322 14.28 13.97 -16.22
C PRO A 322 14.09 13.01 -15.05
N GLY A 323 14.63 11.80 -15.21
CA GLY A 323 14.57 10.74 -14.19
C GLY A 323 13.32 9.85 -14.27
N ILE A 324 12.36 10.15 -15.16
CA ILE A 324 11.23 9.25 -15.40
C ILE A 324 11.66 8.09 -16.31
N ALA A 325 11.32 6.87 -15.90
CA ALA A 325 11.51 5.65 -16.68
C ALA A 325 10.29 4.73 -16.58
N GLY A 326 10.21 3.76 -17.49
CA GLY A 326 9.23 2.66 -17.40
C GLY A 326 7.76 3.11 -17.47
N ILE A 327 7.44 4.15 -18.24
CA ILE A 327 6.07 4.66 -18.40
C ILE A 327 5.18 3.57 -19.01
N LYS A 328 4.09 3.22 -18.32
CA LYS A 328 3.04 2.32 -18.78
C LYS A 328 1.69 3.01 -18.66
N LYS A 329 0.98 3.15 -19.77
CA LYS A 329 -0.37 3.74 -19.81
C LYS A 329 -1.40 2.64 -19.54
N ILE A 330 -2.20 2.78 -18.48
CA ILE A 330 -3.29 1.85 -18.13
C ILE A 330 -4.60 2.64 -18.18
N LEU A 331 -4.98 3.03 -19.39
CA LEU A 331 -6.09 3.96 -19.64
C LEU A 331 -7.46 3.26 -19.58
N GLU A 332 -7.50 1.95 -19.83
CA GLU A 332 -8.75 1.17 -19.86
C GLU A 332 -9.24 0.72 -18.47
N ALA A 333 -8.46 0.92 -17.42
CA ALA A 333 -8.90 0.61 -16.06
C ALA A 333 -10.10 1.47 -15.63
N ARG A 334 -10.80 1.03 -14.57
CA ARG A 334 -11.92 1.80 -13.98
C ARG A 334 -11.51 3.23 -13.63
N VAL A 335 -10.30 3.39 -13.09
CA VAL A 335 -9.62 4.67 -12.92
C VAL A 335 -8.41 4.63 -13.86
N PRO A 336 -8.43 5.40 -14.97
CA PRO A 336 -7.29 5.53 -15.86
C PRO A 336 -6.04 6.04 -15.12
N ILE A 337 -4.90 5.38 -15.30
CA ILE A 337 -3.64 5.76 -14.65
C ILE A 337 -2.44 5.64 -15.59
N ILE A 338 -1.37 6.36 -15.27
CA ILE A 338 -0.04 6.23 -15.84
C ILE A 338 0.89 5.71 -14.75
N LYS A 339 1.46 4.53 -14.94
CA LYS A 339 2.51 4.00 -14.05
C LYS A 339 3.87 4.41 -14.56
N PHE A 340 4.77 4.83 -13.68
CA PHE A 340 6.14 5.17 -14.04
C PHE A 340 7.06 5.02 -12.83
N TYR A 341 8.37 5.00 -13.08
CA TYR A 341 9.39 4.98 -12.04
C TYR A 341 10.20 6.28 -12.08
N ASN A 342 10.32 6.97 -10.94
CA ASN A 342 11.24 8.10 -10.80
C ASN A 342 12.59 7.59 -10.25
N ILE A 343 13.60 7.54 -11.11
CA ILE A 343 14.95 7.06 -10.79
C ILE A 343 15.61 7.95 -9.73
N PHE A 344 15.37 9.26 -9.77
CA PHE A 344 16.05 10.21 -8.91
C PHE A 344 15.52 10.19 -7.48
N THR A 345 14.23 9.91 -7.29
CA THR A 345 13.60 9.79 -5.96
C THR A 345 13.39 8.35 -5.51
N ASN A 346 13.70 7.37 -6.38
CA ASN A 346 13.60 5.94 -6.15
C ASN A 346 12.17 5.49 -5.79
N MET A 347 11.19 5.97 -6.54
CA MET A 347 9.76 5.75 -6.28
C MET A 347 9.03 5.20 -7.51
N GLN A 348 8.27 4.13 -7.27
CA GLN A 348 7.22 3.71 -8.19
C GLN A 348 6.02 4.64 -8.01
N CYS A 349 5.52 5.19 -9.12
CA CYS A 349 4.49 6.21 -9.11
C CYS A 349 3.31 5.80 -9.99
N ASP A 350 2.11 6.10 -9.51
CA ASP A 350 0.86 5.94 -10.26
C ASP A 350 0.18 7.32 -10.36
N LEU A 351 0.16 7.92 -11.56
CA LEU A 351 -0.50 9.21 -11.81
C LEU A 351 -1.92 8.99 -12.34
N SER A 352 -2.90 9.59 -11.67
CA SER A 352 -4.32 9.51 -12.03
C SER A 352 -4.89 10.90 -12.35
N SER A 353 -5.94 10.91 -13.16
CA SER A 353 -6.77 12.09 -13.41
C SER A 353 -7.73 12.36 -12.24
N THR A 354 -8.43 13.50 -12.25
CA THR A 354 -9.21 14.09 -11.15
C THR A 354 -10.19 13.15 -10.42
N ASN A 355 -9.70 12.33 -9.48
CA ASN A 355 -10.48 11.54 -8.52
C ASN A 355 -10.43 12.15 -7.12
N MET A 356 -11.32 13.10 -6.84
CA MET A 356 -11.42 13.76 -5.53
C MET A 356 -11.86 12.81 -4.41
N ILE A 357 -12.60 11.72 -4.73
CA ILE A 357 -13.05 10.74 -3.73
C ILE A 357 -11.83 10.04 -3.12
N ALA A 358 -10.81 9.72 -3.91
CA ALA A 358 -9.58 9.11 -3.40
C ALA A 358 -8.82 10.03 -2.43
N LEU A 359 -8.86 11.35 -2.67
CA LEU A 359 -8.30 12.34 -1.77
C LEU A 359 -9.08 12.39 -0.44
N HIS A 360 -10.41 12.48 -0.49
CA HIS A 360 -11.25 12.47 0.73
C HIS A 360 -11.09 11.16 1.54
N MET A 361 -10.90 10.02 0.87
CA MET A 361 -10.57 8.76 1.56
C MET A 361 -9.22 8.83 2.27
N SER A 362 -8.22 9.45 1.63
CA SER A 362 -6.90 9.61 2.22
C SER A 362 -6.95 10.54 3.44
N GLU A 363 -7.72 11.62 3.35
CA GLU A 363 -8.00 12.53 4.46
C GLU A 363 -8.70 11.82 5.61
N LEU A 364 -9.77 11.05 5.35
CA LEU A 364 -10.48 10.29 6.38
C LEU A 364 -9.54 9.35 7.15
N LEU A 365 -8.69 8.62 6.41
CA LEU A 365 -7.70 7.72 6.99
C LEU A 365 -6.64 8.47 7.80
N TYR A 366 -6.17 9.63 7.32
CA TYR A 366 -5.26 10.51 8.07
C TYR A 366 -5.89 10.95 9.39
N LEU A 367 -7.15 11.40 9.37
CA LEU A 367 -7.87 11.78 10.59
C LEU A 367 -7.90 10.63 11.59
N TYR A 368 -8.27 9.42 11.16
CA TYR A 368 -8.26 8.23 12.03
C TYR A 368 -6.86 7.91 12.57
N ALA A 369 -5.83 8.05 11.74
CA ALA A 369 -4.45 7.78 12.13
C ALA A 369 -3.93 8.74 13.21
N GLU A 370 -4.35 10.02 13.17
CA GLU A 370 -3.93 11.04 14.15
C GLU A 370 -4.79 11.08 15.42
N LEU A 371 -5.94 10.38 15.46
CA LEU A 371 -6.86 10.43 16.61
C LEU A 371 -6.37 9.64 17.83
N ASP A 372 -5.75 8.47 17.61
CA ASP A 372 -5.24 7.59 18.66
C ASP A 372 -3.92 6.92 18.22
N TRP A 373 -2.94 6.92 19.12
CA TRP A 373 -1.58 6.43 18.83
C TRP A 373 -1.54 4.92 18.50
N ARG A 374 -2.53 4.14 18.96
CA ARG A 374 -2.61 2.68 18.75
C ARG A 374 -2.99 2.32 17.32
N VAL A 375 -3.59 3.24 16.57
CA VAL A 375 -4.14 2.98 15.24
C VAL A 375 -3.03 2.63 14.25
N LYS A 376 -1.98 3.47 14.16
CA LYS A 376 -0.90 3.27 13.18
C LYS A 376 -0.12 1.95 13.41
N PRO A 377 0.32 1.60 14.64
CA PRO A 377 0.99 0.33 14.90
C PRO A 377 0.10 -0.89 14.65
N LEU A 378 -1.19 -0.81 14.99
CA LEU A 378 -2.13 -1.91 14.76
C LEU A 378 -2.35 -2.16 13.26
N VAL A 379 -2.64 -1.11 12.49
CA VAL A 379 -2.79 -1.21 11.02
C VAL A 379 -1.50 -1.70 10.37
N CYS A 380 -0.34 -1.18 10.81
CA CYS A 380 0.98 -1.61 10.32
C CYS A 380 1.19 -3.12 10.51
N THR A 381 0.92 -3.62 11.72
CA THR A 381 1.09 -5.03 12.09
C THR A 381 0.15 -5.93 11.30
N ILE A 382 -1.13 -5.58 11.22
CA ILE A 382 -2.14 -6.36 10.49
C ILE A 382 -1.86 -6.38 8.99
N ARG A 383 -1.42 -5.26 8.40
CA ARG A 383 -1.02 -5.24 6.98
C ARG A 383 0.20 -6.12 6.71
N LYS A 384 1.20 -6.10 7.59
CA LYS A 384 2.38 -6.97 7.46
C LYS A 384 2.01 -8.44 7.60
N TRP A 385 1.16 -8.78 8.58
CA TRP A 385 0.60 -10.12 8.74
C TRP A 385 -0.16 -10.57 7.50
N ALA A 386 -1.08 -9.76 6.99
CA ALA A 386 -1.90 -10.12 5.83
C ALA A 386 -1.07 -10.32 4.56
N ARG A 387 -0.02 -9.51 4.38
CA ARG A 387 0.94 -9.67 3.27
C ARG A 387 1.69 -10.99 3.39
N ASN A 388 2.13 -11.34 4.61
CA ASN A 388 2.83 -12.59 4.88
C ASN A 388 1.92 -13.83 4.72
N ALA A 389 0.67 -13.73 5.19
CA ALA A 389 -0.37 -14.74 4.96
C ALA A 389 -0.84 -14.80 3.49
N THR A 390 -0.27 -13.98 2.60
CA THR A 390 -0.59 -13.84 1.17
C THR A 390 -2.06 -13.56 0.88
N LEU A 391 -2.72 -12.85 1.80
CA LEU A 391 -4.08 -12.31 1.67
C LEU A 391 -4.11 -11.00 0.89
N THR A 392 -2.99 -10.27 0.85
CA THR A 392 -2.81 -9.07 0.03
C THR A 392 -1.64 -9.28 -0.92
N LYS A 393 -1.74 -8.81 -2.17
CA LYS A 393 -0.58 -8.73 -3.07
C LYS A 393 -0.54 -7.38 -3.80
N GLU A 394 0.54 -7.13 -4.53
CA GLU A 394 0.77 -5.88 -5.27
C GLU A 394 -0.16 -5.73 -6.47
N ASN A 395 -0.37 -6.83 -7.20
CA ASN A 395 -1.22 -6.79 -8.38
C ASN A 395 -2.71 -6.77 -8.01
N PRO A 396 -3.56 -6.08 -8.78
CA PRO A 396 -5.00 -6.20 -8.64
C PRO A 396 -5.47 -7.65 -8.84
N GLY A 397 -6.51 -8.07 -8.11
CA GLY A 397 -7.04 -9.43 -8.21
C GLY A 397 -8.20 -9.68 -7.25
N HIS A 398 -8.48 -10.96 -7.00
CA HIS A 398 -9.55 -11.40 -6.10
C HIS A 398 -9.22 -11.26 -4.61
N TRP A 399 -7.99 -10.85 -4.27
CA TRP A 399 -7.49 -10.74 -2.89
C TRP A 399 -8.05 -9.50 -2.19
N ILE A 400 -8.07 -9.50 -0.85
CA ILE A 400 -8.45 -8.29 -0.12
C ILE A 400 -7.41 -7.19 -0.35
N THR A 401 -7.87 -5.95 -0.58
CA THR A 401 -6.95 -4.82 -0.74
C THR A 401 -6.47 -4.30 0.62
N ASN A 402 -5.29 -3.68 0.66
CA ASN A 402 -4.80 -3.00 1.86
C ASN A 402 -5.78 -1.93 2.39
N PHE A 403 -6.52 -1.28 1.49
CA PHE A 403 -7.54 -0.31 1.84
C PHE A 403 -8.73 -0.98 2.55
N SER A 404 -9.30 -2.04 1.96
CA SER A 404 -10.41 -2.81 2.56
C SER A 404 -10.00 -3.39 3.92
N LEU A 405 -8.79 -3.94 4.04
CA LEU A 405 -8.25 -4.46 5.30
C LEU A 405 -8.09 -3.35 6.36
N THR A 406 -7.62 -2.16 5.97
CA THR A 406 -7.51 -1.02 6.88
C THR A 406 -8.89 -0.56 7.39
N LEU A 407 -9.93 -0.60 6.54
CA LEU A 407 -11.31 -0.31 6.98
C LEU A 407 -11.84 -1.36 7.97
N LEU A 408 -11.47 -2.64 7.85
CA LEU A 408 -11.79 -3.65 8.85
C LEU A 408 -11.18 -3.29 10.22
N VAL A 409 -9.92 -2.84 10.24
CA VAL A 409 -9.25 -2.41 11.48
C VAL A 409 -9.93 -1.17 12.06
N ILE A 410 -10.22 -0.16 11.24
CA ILE A 410 -10.89 1.06 11.69
C ILE A 410 -12.27 0.73 12.27
N PHE A 411 -13.05 -0.08 11.57
CA PHE A 411 -14.36 -0.49 12.07
C PHE A 411 -14.26 -1.23 13.40
N TYR A 412 -13.33 -2.17 13.54
CA TYR A 412 -13.09 -2.86 14.80
C TYR A 412 -12.78 -1.86 15.93
N LEU A 413 -11.89 -0.89 15.70
CA LEU A 413 -11.58 0.16 16.68
C LEU A 413 -12.78 1.05 17.01
N GLN A 414 -13.69 1.29 16.07
CA GLN A 414 -14.96 1.97 16.34
C GLN A 414 -15.84 1.16 17.30
N THR A 415 -15.91 -0.17 17.14
CA THR A 415 -16.67 -1.03 18.07
C THR A 415 -16.07 -1.06 19.50
N ARG A 416 -14.80 -0.67 19.66
CA ARG A 416 -14.11 -0.55 20.95
C ARG A 416 -14.19 0.86 21.55
N SER A 417 -14.93 1.78 20.91
CA SER A 417 -14.99 3.20 21.27
C SER A 417 -13.63 3.90 21.28
N ILE A 418 -12.68 3.42 20.46
CA ILE A 418 -11.36 4.05 20.27
C ILE A 418 -11.41 5.08 19.15
N LEU A 419 -12.27 4.89 18.15
CA LEU A 419 -12.45 5.79 17.02
C LEU A 419 -13.92 6.20 16.87
N PRO A 420 -14.23 7.43 16.41
CA PRO A 420 -15.61 7.85 16.14
C PRO A 420 -16.13 7.29 14.82
N SER A 421 -17.46 7.24 14.66
CA SER A 421 -18.08 7.17 13.33
C SER A 421 -17.80 8.45 12.54
N LEU A 422 -17.79 8.37 11.20
CA LEU A 422 -17.67 9.56 10.35
C LEU A 422 -18.83 10.54 10.57
N THR A 423 -20.05 10.03 10.78
CA THR A 423 -21.20 10.88 11.15
C THR A 423 -21.02 11.56 12.49
N GLY A 424 -20.41 10.86 13.46
CA GLY A 424 -20.02 11.42 14.75
C GLY A 424 -19.02 12.54 14.58
N MET A 425 -17.94 12.33 13.82
CA MET A 425 -16.97 13.39 13.51
C MET A 425 -17.65 14.62 12.92
N LYS A 426 -18.47 14.43 11.88
CA LYS A 426 -19.21 15.52 11.23
C LYS A 426 -20.06 16.29 12.22
N TYR A 427 -20.78 15.61 13.11
CA TYR A 427 -21.56 16.26 14.15
C TYR A 427 -20.73 17.17 15.06
N TYR A 428 -19.56 16.72 15.53
CA TYR A 428 -18.71 17.57 16.38
C TYR A 428 -18.08 18.73 15.62
N VAL A 429 -17.72 18.53 14.35
CA VAL A 429 -17.24 19.61 13.46
C VAL A 429 -18.35 20.65 13.26
N ASP A 430 -19.57 20.23 12.95
CA ASP A 430 -20.72 21.13 12.76
C ASP A 430 -21.06 21.88 14.06
N LEU A 431 -20.97 21.24 15.23
CA LEU A 431 -21.11 21.90 16.53
C LEU A 431 -20.01 22.95 16.78
N GLN A 432 -18.76 22.65 16.40
CA GLN A 432 -17.67 23.60 16.51
C GLN A 432 -17.93 24.83 15.64
N HIS A 433 -18.37 24.66 14.39
CA HIS A 433 -18.71 25.77 13.50
C HIS A 433 -19.89 26.61 14.00
N LYS A 434 -20.93 25.98 14.55
CA LYS A 434 -22.09 26.70 15.11
C LYS A 434 -21.75 27.53 16.35
N ASN A 435 -20.83 27.06 17.19
CA ASN A 435 -20.43 27.75 18.43
C ASN A 435 -19.34 28.81 18.20
N ASN A 436 -18.65 28.81 17.05
CA ASN A 436 -17.49 29.65 16.75
C ASN A 436 -17.81 31.03 16.12
N LYS A 437 -18.91 31.69 16.52
CA LYS A 437 -19.10 33.12 16.16
C LYS A 437 -18.13 34.06 16.90
N THR A 438 -17.41 33.58 17.91
CA THR A 438 -16.38 34.34 18.66
C THR A 438 -15.04 33.60 18.59
N LEU A 439 -14.25 33.95 17.56
CA LEU A 439 -12.89 33.46 17.35
C LEU A 439 -12.00 33.88 18.53
N ILE A 440 -11.39 32.91 19.22
CA ILE A 440 -10.02 32.94 19.83
C ILE A 440 -9.75 31.65 20.64
N ASN A 441 -10.76 30.97 21.20
CA ASN A 441 -10.58 29.79 22.09
C ASN A 441 -11.41 28.55 21.71
N ALA A 442 -11.55 28.23 20.43
CA ALA A 442 -12.32 27.06 20.01
C ALA A 442 -11.56 25.75 20.32
N VAL A 443 -12.04 24.99 21.30
CA VAL A 443 -11.54 23.63 21.57
C VAL A 443 -11.70 22.77 20.31
N PRO A 444 -10.63 22.13 19.80
CA PRO A 444 -10.71 21.23 18.65
C PRO A 444 -11.77 20.13 18.84
N TRP A 445 -12.55 19.84 17.79
CA TRP A 445 -13.64 18.84 17.85
C TRP A 445 -13.18 17.47 18.38
N GLN A 446 -11.92 17.09 18.17
CA GLN A 446 -11.33 15.84 18.64
C GLN A 446 -11.28 15.78 20.17
N LEU A 447 -10.92 16.88 20.83
CA LEU A 447 -10.89 16.96 22.29
C LEU A 447 -12.32 16.89 22.84
N LYS A 448 -13.23 17.66 22.26
CA LYS A 448 -14.66 17.63 22.63
C LYS A 448 -15.26 16.23 22.48
N TRP A 449 -14.94 15.53 21.38
CA TRP A 449 -15.34 14.14 21.20
C TRP A 449 -14.74 13.22 22.28
N LYS A 450 -13.43 13.33 22.57
CA LYS A 450 -12.76 12.55 23.62
C LYS A 450 -13.35 12.80 25.02
N GLU A 451 -13.85 13.99 25.31
CA GLU A 451 -14.54 14.33 26.57
C GLU A 451 -15.91 13.66 26.69
N THR A 452 -16.64 13.50 25.57
CA THR A 452 -17.95 12.82 25.58
C THR A 452 -17.86 11.30 25.78
N MET A 453 -16.65 10.73 25.74
CA MET A 453 -16.46 9.30 25.96
C MET A 453 -16.62 8.96 27.45
N LYS A 454 -17.76 8.34 27.79
CA LYS A 454 -18.08 7.89 29.16
C LYS A 454 -16.98 7.01 29.78
N HIS A 455 -16.32 6.18 28.96
CA HIS A 455 -15.19 5.36 29.37
C HIS A 455 -14.09 5.45 28.32
N LYS A 456 -12.89 5.85 28.73
CA LYS A 456 -11.70 5.79 27.88
C LYS A 456 -11.24 4.34 27.78
N ASN A 457 -11.15 3.84 26.56
CA ASN A 457 -10.62 2.52 26.31
C ASN A 457 -9.09 2.51 26.56
N ASN A 458 -8.67 1.73 27.55
CA ASN A 458 -7.27 1.60 27.97
C ASN A 458 -6.63 0.27 27.52
N GLU A 459 -7.20 -0.41 26.53
CA GLU A 459 -6.62 -1.64 25.99
C GLU A 459 -5.27 -1.36 25.33
N ASN A 460 -4.28 -2.20 25.63
CA ASN A 460 -2.98 -2.16 24.98
C ASN A 460 -3.05 -2.73 23.56
N LEU A 461 -1.96 -2.59 22.80
CA LEU A 461 -1.89 -3.06 21.42
C LEU A 461 -2.10 -4.58 21.29
N TYR A 462 -1.58 -5.37 22.24
CA TYR A 462 -1.78 -6.82 22.27
C TYR A 462 -3.26 -7.21 22.34
N ASN A 463 -4.01 -6.64 23.29
CA ASN A 463 -5.43 -6.93 23.46
C ASN A 463 -6.24 -6.52 22.23
N LEU A 464 -5.89 -5.41 21.59
CA LEU A 464 -6.54 -4.96 20.35
C LEU A 464 -6.21 -5.88 19.16
N LEU A 465 -4.97 -6.36 19.06
CA LEU A 465 -4.58 -7.31 18.03
C LEU A 465 -5.31 -8.65 18.21
N TYR A 466 -5.32 -9.18 19.44
CA TYR A 466 -6.06 -10.38 19.79
C TYR A 466 -7.55 -10.22 19.49
N GLY A 467 -8.17 -9.15 20.00
CA GLY A 467 -9.59 -8.91 19.82
C GLY A 467 -9.98 -8.65 18.37
N PHE A 468 -9.09 -8.12 17.53
CA PHE A 468 -9.32 -8.00 16.09
C PHE A 468 -9.48 -9.36 15.43
N PHE A 469 -8.54 -10.29 15.68
CA PHE A 469 -8.60 -11.64 15.12
C PHE A 469 -9.77 -12.44 15.68
N GLU A 470 -10.02 -12.33 16.98
CA GLU A 470 -11.20 -12.94 17.62
C GLU A 470 -12.49 -12.43 16.98
N TYR A 471 -12.67 -11.12 16.87
CA TYR A 471 -13.88 -10.49 16.32
C TYR A 471 -14.18 -10.98 14.90
N TYR A 472 -13.20 -10.96 14.01
CA TYR A 472 -13.41 -11.37 12.62
C TYR A 472 -13.38 -12.88 12.37
N SER A 473 -12.85 -13.69 13.29
CA SER A 473 -12.92 -15.16 13.18
C SER A 473 -14.34 -15.73 13.33
N ILE A 474 -15.20 -15.01 14.05
CA ILE A 474 -16.61 -15.38 14.32
C ILE A 474 -17.61 -14.43 13.66
N PHE A 475 -17.15 -13.43 12.91
CA PHE A 475 -18.02 -12.44 12.29
C PHE A 475 -18.93 -13.07 11.24
N ASP A 476 -20.22 -12.72 11.27
CA ASP A 476 -21.20 -13.17 10.27
C ASP A 476 -21.03 -12.41 8.95
N PHE A 477 -19.98 -12.77 8.20
CA PHE A 477 -19.76 -12.25 6.86
C PHE A 477 -20.86 -12.65 5.88
N LYS A 478 -21.79 -13.56 6.21
CA LYS A 478 -22.87 -13.95 5.29
C LYS A 478 -23.95 -12.87 5.26
N ARG A 479 -24.38 -12.39 6.43
CA ARG A 479 -25.51 -11.45 6.55
C ARG A 479 -25.09 -10.00 6.79
N GLN A 480 -23.96 -9.78 7.48
CA GLN A 480 -23.57 -8.45 7.93
C GLN A 480 -22.65 -7.75 6.94
N ALA A 481 -22.88 -6.46 6.78
CA ALA A 481 -22.03 -5.51 6.08
C ALA A 481 -21.48 -4.47 7.06
N ILE A 482 -20.25 -4.04 6.81
CA ILE A 482 -19.53 -3.12 7.70
C ILE A 482 -19.69 -1.69 7.20
N CYS A 483 -20.15 -0.79 8.07
CA CYS A 483 -20.33 0.63 7.76
C CYS A 483 -19.48 1.51 8.68
N VAL A 484 -18.27 1.85 8.22
CA VAL A 484 -17.36 2.79 8.91
C VAL A 484 -17.97 4.18 9.09
N ARG A 485 -18.82 4.61 8.14
CA ARG A 485 -19.49 5.91 8.20
C ARG A 485 -20.31 6.07 9.48
N GLU A 486 -21.03 5.03 9.86
CA GLU A 486 -22.00 5.05 10.97
C GLU A 486 -21.49 4.26 12.19
N ALA A 487 -20.31 3.63 12.11
CA ALA A 487 -19.77 2.70 13.11
C ALA A 487 -20.75 1.60 13.51
N ARG A 488 -21.54 1.09 12.55
CA ARG A 488 -22.51 0.01 12.79
C ARG A 488 -22.49 -1.05 11.70
N LEU A 489 -23.05 -2.21 12.04
CA LEU A 489 -23.37 -3.23 11.07
C LEU A 489 -24.67 -2.87 10.34
N LYS A 490 -24.75 -3.27 9.06
CA LYS A 490 -25.94 -3.10 8.22
C LYS A 490 -26.18 -4.38 7.42
N GLN A 491 -27.38 -4.50 6.86
CA GLN A 491 -27.67 -5.55 5.89
C GLN A 491 -26.92 -5.31 4.59
N LYS A 492 -26.48 -6.38 3.93
CA LYS A 492 -25.86 -6.29 2.61
C LYS A 492 -26.86 -5.82 1.55
N ARG A 493 -26.37 -5.11 0.54
CA ARG A 493 -27.19 -4.74 -0.64
C ARG A 493 -27.12 -5.78 -1.76
N ASP A 494 -26.14 -6.67 -1.71
CA ASP A 494 -25.93 -7.74 -2.68
C ASP A 494 -25.34 -8.99 -1.99
N ASN A 495 -25.17 -10.05 -2.78
CA ASN A 495 -24.62 -11.33 -2.30
C ASN A 495 -23.08 -11.36 -2.28
N SER A 496 -22.39 -10.21 -2.30
CA SER A 496 -20.93 -10.16 -2.23
C SER A 496 -20.44 -10.89 -0.97
N PRO A 497 -19.37 -11.70 -1.05
CA PRO A 497 -18.84 -12.44 0.09
C PRO A 497 -18.48 -11.51 1.25
N LEU A 498 -17.61 -10.53 0.97
CA LEU A 498 -17.22 -9.47 1.91
C LEU A 498 -17.87 -8.16 1.48
N TYR A 499 -18.57 -7.50 2.41
CA TYR A 499 -19.25 -6.24 2.15
C TYR A 499 -18.79 -5.15 3.12
N ILE A 500 -18.02 -4.20 2.61
CA ILE A 500 -17.60 -3.00 3.33
C ILE A 500 -18.12 -1.80 2.56
N TYR A 501 -19.02 -1.02 3.18
CA TYR A 501 -19.53 0.20 2.56
C TYR A 501 -18.41 1.19 2.32
N ASN A 502 -18.40 1.80 1.14
CA ASN A 502 -17.57 2.97 0.89
C ASN A 502 -18.03 4.12 1.82
N PRO A 503 -17.11 4.69 2.64
CA PRO A 503 -17.46 5.75 3.58
C PRO A 503 -18.09 7.00 2.99
N PHE A 504 -17.87 7.33 1.71
CA PHE A 504 -18.40 8.53 1.03
C PHE A 504 -19.53 8.21 0.03
N ASP A 505 -19.63 6.97 -0.45
CA ASP A 505 -20.70 6.50 -1.32
C ASP A 505 -21.27 5.16 -0.83
N LEU A 506 -22.40 5.20 -0.12
CA LEU A 506 -23.01 3.99 0.45
C LEU A 506 -23.61 3.04 -0.61
N THR A 507 -23.62 3.41 -1.88
CA THR A 507 -24.01 2.50 -2.98
C THR A 507 -22.90 1.53 -3.35
N LEU A 508 -21.66 1.83 -2.99
CA LEU A 508 -20.48 1.06 -3.39
C LEU A 508 -19.98 0.15 -2.27
N ASN A 509 -19.59 -1.07 -2.67
CA ASN A 509 -18.83 -2.01 -1.85
C ASN A 509 -17.33 -1.92 -2.22
N VAL A 510 -16.48 -1.59 -1.25
CA VAL A 510 -15.02 -1.45 -1.49
C VAL A 510 -14.28 -2.80 -1.54
N SER A 511 -14.95 -3.90 -1.23
CA SER A 511 -14.42 -5.26 -1.28
C SER A 511 -15.13 -6.13 -2.31
N LYS A 512 -15.73 -5.51 -3.36
CA LYS A 512 -16.47 -6.22 -4.41
C LYS A 512 -15.60 -7.22 -5.20
N ASN A 513 -14.28 -7.05 -5.18
CA ASN A 513 -13.33 -7.96 -5.82
C ASN A 513 -13.11 -9.27 -5.05
N VAL A 514 -13.47 -9.33 -3.76
CA VAL A 514 -13.19 -10.48 -2.89
C VAL A 514 -14.16 -11.63 -3.18
N THR A 515 -13.63 -12.78 -3.55
CA THR A 515 -14.42 -13.99 -3.85
C THR A 515 -14.75 -14.78 -2.59
N VAL A 516 -15.65 -15.77 -2.70
CA VAL A 516 -16.02 -16.65 -1.58
C VAL A 516 -14.81 -17.45 -1.09
N LEU A 517 -13.99 -17.96 -2.02
CA LEU A 517 -12.77 -18.70 -1.71
C LEU A 517 -11.79 -17.83 -0.93
N GLU A 518 -11.58 -16.60 -1.37
CA GLU A 518 -10.68 -15.67 -0.68
C GLU A 518 -11.23 -15.30 0.70
N LEU A 519 -12.54 -15.07 0.84
CA LEU A 519 -13.14 -14.82 2.15
C LEU A 519 -12.96 -16.01 3.10
N SER A 520 -13.16 -17.24 2.64
CA SER A 520 -12.90 -18.44 3.46
C SER A 520 -11.46 -18.46 3.95
N ARG A 521 -10.52 -18.18 3.05
CA ARG A 521 -9.10 -18.12 3.36
C ARG A 521 -8.79 -17.01 4.39
N ILE A 522 -9.39 -15.84 4.26
CA ILE A 522 -9.25 -14.73 5.21
C ILE A 522 -9.71 -15.18 6.61
N ILE A 523 -10.87 -15.84 6.71
CA ILE A 523 -11.41 -16.34 7.98
C ILE A 523 -10.48 -17.38 8.60
N ASP A 524 -9.99 -18.33 7.81
CA ASP A 524 -9.05 -19.35 8.29
C ASP A 524 -7.74 -18.73 8.79
N GLN A 525 -7.23 -17.71 8.08
CA GLN A 525 -6.04 -17.00 8.53
C GLN A 525 -6.29 -16.18 9.81
N PHE A 526 -7.48 -15.60 10.01
CA PHE A 526 -7.83 -14.98 11.30
C PHE A 526 -7.80 -15.99 12.45
N ARG A 527 -8.33 -17.20 12.24
CA ARG A 527 -8.29 -18.29 13.23
C ARG A 527 -6.86 -18.75 13.52
N ASN A 528 -6.05 -18.91 12.47
CA ASN A 528 -4.64 -19.27 12.61
C ASN A 528 -3.86 -18.19 13.39
N ALA A 529 -4.11 -16.91 13.11
CA ALA A 529 -3.48 -15.82 13.85
C ALA A 529 -3.87 -15.82 15.33
N LEU A 530 -5.14 -16.09 15.64
CA LEU A 530 -5.62 -16.24 17.01
C LEU A 530 -4.95 -17.41 17.73
N HIS A 531 -4.80 -18.55 17.05
CA HIS A 531 -4.09 -19.71 17.58
C HIS A 531 -2.62 -19.38 17.90
N VAL A 532 -1.92 -18.70 16.99
CA VAL A 532 -0.54 -18.25 17.21
C VAL A 532 -0.44 -17.35 18.45
N LEU A 533 -1.41 -16.45 18.66
CA LEU A 533 -1.44 -15.57 19.84
C LEU A 533 -1.64 -16.32 21.16
N LEU A 534 -2.41 -17.41 21.17
CA LEU A 534 -2.71 -18.19 22.38
C LEU A 534 -1.56 -19.14 22.77
N GLU A 535 -0.91 -19.75 21.79
CA GLU A 535 0.13 -20.75 22.01
C GLU A 535 1.54 -20.18 22.14
N SER A 536 1.81 -19.03 21.53
CA SER A 536 3.16 -18.47 21.50
C SER A 536 3.52 -17.75 22.80
N GLN A 537 4.80 -17.78 23.13
CA GLN A 537 5.36 -16.85 24.12
C GLN A 537 5.28 -15.43 23.56
N GLU A 538 4.96 -14.44 24.40
CA GLU A 538 4.77 -13.04 23.97
C GLU A 538 5.92 -12.51 23.12
N ARG A 539 7.16 -12.82 23.51
CA ARG A 539 8.38 -12.43 22.79
C ARG A 539 8.48 -12.99 21.37
N ASP A 540 7.75 -14.05 21.02
CA ASP A 540 7.84 -14.71 19.71
C ASP A 540 6.61 -14.46 18.82
N THR A 541 5.55 -13.88 19.40
CA THR A 541 4.23 -13.78 18.80
C THR A 541 4.22 -13.00 17.50
N ILE A 542 4.74 -11.76 17.47
CA ILE A 542 4.73 -10.96 16.23
C ILE A 542 5.61 -11.64 15.18
N MET A 543 6.79 -12.13 15.55
CA MET A 543 7.69 -12.81 14.60
C MET A 543 7.04 -14.02 13.92
N LYS A 544 6.28 -14.82 14.67
CA LYS A 544 5.51 -15.95 14.11
C LYS A 544 4.36 -15.48 13.23
N LEU A 545 3.63 -14.43 13.62
CA LEU A 545 2.53 -13.87 12.81
C LEU A 545 3.00 -13.33 11.46
N ILE A 546 4.16 -12.68 11.42
CA ILE A 546 4.73 -12.13 10.18
C ILE A 546 5.71 -13.09 9.48
N ASP A 547 5.67 -14.39 9.85
CA ASP A 547 6.56 -15.50 9.41
C ASP A 547 7.99 -15.02 9.13
N VAL A 548 8.52 -14.28 10.10
CA VAL A 548 9.94 -14.05 10.18
C VAL A 548 10.50 -15.34 10.77
N GLN A 549 10.49 -16.45 10.00
CA GLN A 549 11.25 -17.68 10.29
C GLN A 549 12.60 -17.63 9.58
N GLN A 550 13.61 -18.24 10.21
CA GLN A 550 14.98 -18.25 9.71
C GLN A 550 14.96 -18.63 8.22
N THR A 551 15.82 -18.03 7.41
CA THR A 551 16.26 -18.65 6.17
C THR A 551 16.94 -19.97 6.53
N THR A 552 16.14 -20.99 6.82
CA THR A 552 16.58 -22.37 6.91
C THR A 552 15.85 -23.09 5.79
N ARG A 553 16.67 -23.54 4.85
CA ARG A 553 16.35 -24.47 3.78
C ARG A 553 15.75 -25.76 4.38
N GLU A 554 14.49 -25.77 4.79
CA GLU A 554 13.93 -26.98 5.43
C GLU A 554 12.40 -27.17 5.25
N ARG A 555 11.71 -26.32 4.48
CA ARG A 555 10.32 -26.58 4.07
C ARG A 555 10.19 -27.48 2.83
N ASN A 556 11.28 -27.79 2.12
CA ASN A 556 11.26 -28.63 0.91
C ASN A 556 11.65 -30.11 1.14
N VAL A 557 12.00 -30.53 2.36
CA VAL A 557 12.38 -31.94 2.63
C VAL A 557 11.20 -32.77 3.15
N TYR A 558 10.25 -32.16 3.87
CA TYR A 558 9.13 -32.88 4.47
C TYR A 558 7.93 -33.15 3.54
N VAL A 559 7.88 -32.52 2.37
CA VAL A 559 6.84 -32.79 1.35
C VAL A 559 7.30 -33.87 0.36
N SER A 560 8.61 -34.03 0.14
CA SER A 560 9.16 -35.07 -0.74
C SER A 560 9.27 -36.46 -0.09
N GLN A 561 9.25 -36.55 1.24
CA GLN A 561 9.33 -37.83 1.97
C GLN A 561 7.98 -38.50 2.24
N LYS A 562 6.84 -37.85 1.95
CA LYS A 562 5.50 -38.47 2.05
C LYS A 562 4.91 -38.95 0.73
N ILE A 563 5.60 -38.75 -0.40
CA ILE A 563 5.19 -39.29 -1.71
C ILE A 563 5.89 -40.64 -2.01
N ASN A 564 6.93 -41.02 -1.26
CA ASN A 564 7.68 -42.26 -1.49
C ASN A 564 7.47 -43.37 -0.43
N VAL A 565 6.36 -43.34 0.32
CA VAL A 565 6.00 -44.41 1.27
C VAL A 565 4.58 -44.90 1.00
N SER A 566 4.32 -45.34 -0.22
CA SER A 566 3.13 -46.15 -0.53
C SER A 566 3.25 -46.90 -1.85
N ASP A 567 4.42 -47.42 -2.22
CA ASP A 567 4.54 -48.42 -3.29
C ASP A 567 5.89 -49.14 -3.16
N LYS A 568 5.91 -50.25 -2.40
CA LYS A 568 6.94 -51.31 -2.47
C LYS A 568 6.51 -52.50 -1.62
N LYS A 569 5.63 -53.34 -2.17
CA LYS A 569 5.57 -54.79 -1.98
C LYS A 569 5.12 -55.41 -3.31
N SER A 570 5.64 -56.61 -3.60
CA SER A 570 5.65 -57.37 -4.88
C SER A 570 6.42 -56.66 -6.01
N ASP A 571 7.52 -57.15 -6.58
CA ASP A 571 7.91 -58.55 -6.80
C ASP A 571 9.42 -58.75 -6.74
N HIS A 572 9.80 -59.84 -6.09
CA HIS A 572 11.09 -60.50 -6.23
C HIS A 572 10.85 -61.68 -7.18
N THR A 573 11.40 -61.66 -8.40
CA THR A 573 11.91 -62.88 -9.04
C THR A 573 12.76 -62.55 -10.27
N ILE A 574 14.01 -63.02 -10.21
CA ILE A 574 14.84 -63.55 -11.31
C ILE A 574 15.56 -62.51 -12.20
N GLU A 575 16.77 -62.17 -11.78
CA GLU A 575 17.92 -62.18 -12.68
C GLU A 575 18.18 -63.62 -13.13
N GLN A 576 18.21 -63.86 -14.45
CA GLN A 576 19.16 -64.73 -15.18
C GLN A 576 18.57 -65.19 -16.52
N SER A 577 19.00 -64.56 -17.61
CA SER A 577 19.25 -65.17 -18.93
C SER A 577 19.82 -64.07 -19.84
N ALA A 578 21.15 -64.05 -19.97
CA ALA A 578 21.85 -64.50 -21.17
C ALA A 578 21.66 -63.52 -22.35
N ARG A 579 22.64 -62.66 -22.65
CA ARG A 579 23.74 -62.96 -23.58
C ARG A 579 23.26 -63.72 -24.83
N LYS A 580 22.86 -62.94 -25.82
CA LYS A 580 22.95 -63.15 -27.27
C LYS A 580 22.91 -61.75 -27.89
N GLU A 581 23.61 -61.35 -28.93
CA GLU A 581 24.62 -61.90 -29.83
C GLU A 581 25.13 -60.65 -30.57
N ASP A 582 26.38 -60.66 -31.01
CA ASP A 582 27.05 -59.57 -31.72
C ASP A 582 26.48 -59.30 -33.13
N GLU A 583 26.96 -58.17 -33.70
CA GLU A 583 27.08 -57.84 -35.14
C GLU A 583 25.84 -57.35 -35.91
N VAL A 584 25.94 -56.15 -36.50
CA VAL A 584 26.18 -55.92 -37.94
C VAL A 584 26.09 -54.42 -38.28
N LEU A 585 27.16 -53.93 -38.92
CA LEU A 585 27.36 -52.82 -39.89
C LEU A 585 26.37 -51.63 -39.95
N LYS A 586 26.78 -50.35 -39.85
CA LYS A 586 27.56 -49.50 -40.80
C LYS A 586 26.98 -49.37 -42.21
N ASP A 587 26.92 -48.11 -42.65
CA ASP A 587 26.87 -47.52 -44.01
C ASP A 587 25.64 -46.61 -44.20
N SER A 588 25.63 -45.50 -44.93
CA SER A 588 26.54 -44.40 -45.31
C SER A 588 25.70 -43.45 -46.21
N GLU A 589 26.26 -42.29 -46.61
CA GLU A 589 25.75 -41.33 -47.63
C GLU A 589 24.68 -40.33 -47.11
N VAL A 590 24.79 -38.98 -47.07
CA VAL A 590 25.53 -37.88 -47.75
C VAL A 590 25.20 -37.67 -49.23
N ILE A 591 25.04 -36.39 -49.61
CA ILE A 591 25.03 -35.75 -50.97
C ILE A 591 23.62 -35.57 -51.57
N ASP A 592 23.15 -34.46 -52.18
CA ASP A 592 23.59 -33.06 -52.38
C ASP A 592 22.37 -32.24 -52.92
N GLU A 593 22.50 -30.90 -52.92
CA GLU A 593 22.09 -29.88 -53.93
C GLU A 593 20.67 -29.93 -54.59
N GLU A 594 19.98 -28.87 -55.02
CA GLU A 594 20.33 -27.52 -55.44
C GLU A 594 19.04 -26.66 -55.60
N LEU A 595 19.24 -25.38 -55.93
CA LEU A 595 18.28 -24.30 -56.16
C LEU A 595 17.22 -24.60 -57.26
N ILE A 596 16.13 -23.83 -57.25
CA ILE A 596 15.68 -23.01 -58.41
C ILE A 596 14.67 -21.93 -57.93
N THR A 597 15.03 -20.70 -58.25
CA THR A 597 14.24 -19.47 -58.28
C THR A 597 13.10 -19.54 -59.31
N ASN A 598 11.99 -18.83 -59.09
CA ASN A 598 11.36 -18.02 -60.13
C ASN A 598 10.31 -17.05 -59.58
N GLU A 599 10.54 -15.78 -59.90
CA GLU A 599 9.59 -14.67 -59.89
C GLU A 599 8.52 -14.86 -60.98
N CYS A 600 7.29 -14.38 -60.76
CA CYS A 600 6.64 -13.44 -61.68
C CYS A 600 5.31 -12.90 -61.14
N ASP A 601 5.15 -11.59 -61.35
CA ASP A 601 4.00 -10.74 -61.16
C ASP A 601 2.77 -11.11 -61.99
N THR A 602 1.58 -10.70 -61.53
CA THR A 602 0.52 -9.92 -62.23
C THR A 602 -0.75 -9.95 -61.37
N GLU A 603 -1.16 -8.86 -60.72
CA GLU A 603 -2.00 -7.75 -61.21
C GLU A 603 -3.51 -8.08 -61.34
N GLU A 604 -4.31 -7.15 -60.82
CA GLU A 604 -5.76 -6.94 -61.02
C GLU A 604 -6.80 -7.84 -60.32
N THR A 605 -7.41 -7.30 -59.24
CA THR A 605 -8.78 -6.74 -59.31
C THR A 605 -9.20 -6.07 -58.00
N LYS A 606 -9.12 -4.73 -57.98
CA LYS A 606 -9.91 -3.83 -57.13
C LYS A 606 -11.35 -3.78 -57.67
N LYS A 607 -12.36 -3.84 -56.79
CA LYS A 607 -13.60 -3.03 -56.81
C LYS A 607 -14.60 -3.55 -55.76
N MET A 608 -14.79 -2.79 -54.67
CA MET A 608 -16.09 -2.42 -54.10
C MET A 608 -15.90 -1.78 -52.71
N GLU A 609 -15.60 -0.48 -52.71
CA GLU A 609 -16.10 0.45 -51.70
C GLU A 609 -16.97 1.48 -52.44
N GLU A 610 -17.92 2.07 -51.71
CA GLU A 610 -18.86 3.15 -52.10
C GLU A 610 -20.21 2.72 -52.70
N SER A 611 -21.12 2.33 -51.81
CA SER A 611 -22.44 2.97 -51.71
C SER A 611 -23.12 2.47 -50.45
N ILE A 612 -23.40 3.37 -49.51
CA ILE A 612 -24.68 3.53 -48.80
C ILE A 612 -24.44 4.58 -47.70
N ILE A 613 -24.60 5.85 -48.11
CA ILE A 613 -25.30 6.84 -47.30
C ILE A 613 -26.79 6.67 -47.65
N LYS A 614 -27.58 6.29 -46.64
CA LYS A 614 -28.99 6.63 -46.52
C LYS A 614 -29.35 6.68 -45.04
#